data_AF-A0A5D0R9S2-F1
#
_entry.id   AF-A0A5D0R9S2-F1
#
_cell.length_a   1.000
_cell.length_b   1.000
_cell.length_c   1.000
_cell.angle_alpha   90.00
_cell.angle_beta   90.00
_cell.angle_gamma   90.00
#
_symmetry.space_group_name_H-M   'P 1'
#
loop_
_entity.id
_entity.type
_entity.pdbx_description
1 polymer ?
#
loop_
_entity_poly.entity_id
_entity_poly.type
_entity_poly.pdbx_seq_one_letter_code
_entity_poly.pdbx_strand_id
1 'polypeptide(L)'
;MESVAFKLSRHTIDRLEALARDEDVSLGQIIRAAIDRDLRRRDEQRFPERVEERLLAPIRARVTEDFLAADTWRTLKQRLVDKGYALRQSGGGLALHDLVSGRFLCRTSEIGFGYPALMKRFCEPFPGHTHTWIIDKLGEVPLYAKG
;
A
#
# COMPACT_ATOMS: atom_id res chain seq x y z
N MET A 1 -9.04 -7.17 -14.14
CA MET A 1 -8.50 -8.41 -13.57
C MET A 1 -7.68 -9.14 -14.60
N GLU A 2 -6.42 -9.42 -14.25
CA GLU A 2 -5.56 -10.34 -14.99
C GLU A 2 -5.61 -11.72 -14.32
N SER A 3 -5.69 -12.77 -15.13
CA SER A 3 -5.77 -14.15 -14.65
C SER A 3 -4.41 -14.85 -14.82
N VAL A 4 -3.96 -15.52 -13.76
CA VAL A 4 -2.75 -16.35 -13.76
C VAL A 4 -3.13 -17.77 -13.32
N ALA A 5 -2.69 -18.77 -14.09
CA ALA A 5 -2.89 -20.17 -13.75
C ALA A 5 -1.61 -20.77 -13.16
N PHE A 6 -1.75 -21.46 -12.03
CA PHE A 6 -0.66 -22.18 -11.38
C PHE A 6 -1.19 -23.48 -10.78
N LYS A 7 -0.31 -24.47 -10.63
CA LYS A 7 -0.67 -25.78 -10.07
C LYS A 7 -0.46 -25.76 -8.57
N LEU A 8 -1.47 -26.21 -7.82
CA LEU A 8 -1.40 -26.48 -6.40
C LEU A 8 -1.55 -27.99 -6.17
N SER A 9 -1.02 -28.48 -5.05
CA SER A 9 -1.25 -29.86 -4.65
C SER A 9 -2.75 -30.08 -4.36
N ARG A 10 -3.26 -31.30 -4.61
CA ARG A 10 -4.66 -31.67 -4.32
C ARG A 10 -5.03 -31.33 -2.86
N HIS A 11 -4.17 -31.73 -1.92
CA HIS A 11 -4.35 -31.45 -0.49
C HIS A 11 -4.46 -29.94 -0.18
N THR A 12 -3.68 -29.10 -0.88
CA THR A 12 -3.78 -27.64 -0.70
C THR A 12 -5.13 -27.11 -1.20
N ILE A 13 -5.60 -27.60 -2.35
CA ILE A 13 -6.90 -27.20 -2.92
C ILE A 13 -8.01 -27.58 -1.93
N ASP A 14 -8.03 -28.83 -1.46
CA ASP A 14 -9.06 -29.32 -0.54
C ASP A 14 -9.11 -28.48 0.75
N ARG A 15 -7.95 -28.11 1.29
CA ARG A 15 -7.86 -27.25 2.49
C ARG A 15 -8.36 -25.83 2.23
N LEU A 16 -8.02 -25.24 1.09
CA LEU A 16 -8.45 -23.89 0.75
C LEU A 16 -9.96 -23.84 0.44
N GLU A 17 -10.51 -24.88 -0.18
CA GLU A 17 -11.97 -25.01 -0.39
C GLU A 17 -12.73 -25.21 0.92
N ALA A 18 -12.19 -25.99 1.86
CA ALA A 18 -12.77 -26.12 3.19
C ALA A 18 -12.78 -24.77 3.93
N LEU A 19 -11.69 -24.02 3.89
CA LEU A 19 -11.59 -22.69 4.49
C LEU A 19 -12.56 -21.69 3.84
N ALA A 20 -12.63 -21.69 2.51
CA ALA A 20 -13.55 -20.85 1.75
C ALA A 20 -15.02 -21.11 2.14
N ARG A 21 -15.38 -22.40 2.34
CA ARG A 21 -16.72 -22.80 2.79
C ARG A 21 -17.01 -22.35 4.21
N ASP A 22 -16.04 -22.49 5.12
CA ASP A 22 -16.19 -22.10 6.53
C ASP A 22 -16.36 -20.58 6.69
N GLU A 23 -15.62 -19.81 5.87
CA GLU A 23 -15.67 -18.34 5.86
C GLU A 23 -16.76 -17.75 4.94
N ASP A 24 -17.56 -18.58 4.26
CA ASP A 24 -18.57 -18.18 3.25
C ASP A 24 -18.04 -17.22 2.17
N VAL A 25 -16.86 -17.53 1.64
CA VAL A 25 -16.19 -16.75 0.59
C VAL A 25 -15.71 -17.66 -0.54
N SER A 26 -15.34 -17.08 -1.67
CA SER A 26 -14.72 -17.83 -2.76
C SER A 26 -13.26 -18.21 -2.45
N LEU A 27 -12.82 -19.32 -3.03
CA LEU A 27 -11.41 -19.74 -3.04
C LEU A 27 -10.47 -18.60 -3.52
N GLY A 28 -10.90 -17.84 -4.54
CA GLY A 28 -10.17 -16.71 -5.06
C GLY A 28 -10.02 -15.56 -4.05
N GLN A 29 -11.01 -15.32 -3.18
CA GLN A 29 -10.90 -14.34 -2.10
C GLN A 29 -9.88 -14.78 -1.04
N ILE A 30 -9.91 -16.06 -0.64
CA ILE A 30 -8.92 -16.62 0.29
C ILE A 30 -7.50 -16.45 -0.25
N ILE A 31 -7.26 -16.86 -1.50
CA ILE A 31 -5.93 -16.79 -2.11
C ILE A 31 -5.46 -15.34 -2.24
N ARG A 32 -6.32 -14.44 -2.75
CA ARG A 32 -5.97 -13.01 -2.86
C ARG A 32 -5.64 -12.41 -1.49
N ALA A 33 -6.44 -12.68 -0.46
CA ALA A 33 -6.20 -12.16 0.89
C ALA A 33 -4.89 -12.70 1.50
N ALA A 34 -4.57 -13.97 1.27
CA ALA A 34 -3.34 -14.59 1.76
C ALA A 34 -2.11 -14.01 1.05
N ILE A 35 -2.15 -13.86 -0.28
CA ILE A 35 -1.07 -13.24 -1.06
C ILE A 35 -0.87 -11.79 -0.63
N ASP A 36 -1.95 -11.01 -0.53
CA ASP A 36 -1.93 -9.64 -0.04
C ASP A 36 -1.26 -9.52 1.33
N ARG A 37 -1.59 -10.43 2.25
CA ARG A 37 -1.03 -10.46 3.61
C ARG A 37 0.45 -10.80 3.58
N ASP A 38 0.86 -11.81 2.81
CA ASP A 38 2.27 -12.21 2.73
C ASP A 38 3.13 -11.14 2.08
N LEU A 39 2.64 -10.50 1.01
CA LEU A 39 3.34 -9.39 0.36
C LEU A 39 3.50 -8.22 1.33
N ARG A 40 2.43 -7.79 2.01
CA ARG A 40 2.53 -6.77 3.08
C ARG A 40 3.55 -7.13 4.14
N ARG A 41 3.54 -8.37 4.64
CA ARG A 41 4.48 -8.82 5.68
C ARG A 41 5.93 -8.77 5.20
N ARG A 42 6.20 -9.21 3.97
CA ARG A 42 7.56 -9.15 3.39
C ARG A 42 8.03 -7.74 3.15
N ASP A 43 7.11 -6.87 2.77
CA ASP A 43 7.38 -5.45 2.61
C ASP A 43 7.72 -4.81 3.96
N GLU A 44 6.96 -5.11 5.00
CA GLU A 44 7.25 -4.68 6.38
C GLU A 44 8.63 -5.18 6.86
N GLN A 45 9.03 -6.39 6.49
CA GLN A 45 10.35 -6.95 6.81
C GLN A 45 11.51 -6.33 5.99
N ARG A 46 11.21 -5.72 4.84
CA ARG A 46 12.23 -5.08 3.99
C ARG A 46 12.65 -3.71 4.53
N PHE A 47 11.87 -3.13 5.44
CA PHE A 47 12.18 -1.86 6.09
C PHE A 47 12.55 -2.07 7.56
N PRO A 48 13.36 -1.18 8.15
CA PRO A 48 13.67 -1.25 9.56
C PRO A 48 12.38 -1.26 10.41
N GLU A 49 12.50 -1.78 11.64
CA GLU A 49 11.43 -1.82 12.63
C GLU A 49 10.72 -0.46 12.75
N ARG A 50 9.42 -0.50 13.07
CA ARG A 50 8.53 0.65 13.16
C ARG A 50 9.22 1.83 13.83
N VAL A 51 9.29 2.96 13.14
CA VAL A 51 10.04 4.12 13.63
C VAL A 51 9.35 4.68 14.87
N GLU A 52 10.13 4.96 15.91
CA GLU A 52 9.60 5.50 17.17
C GLU A 52 8.80 6.79 16.93
N GLU A 53 7.66 6.93 17.61
CA GLU A 53 6.76 8.08 17.44
C GLU A 53 7.45 9.43 17.68
N ARG A 54 8.46 9.47 18.55
CA ARG A 54 9.28 10.66 18.82
C ARG A 54 10.06 11.14 17.59
N LEU A 55 10.45 10.23 16.70
CA LEU A 55 11.14 10.53 15.44
C LEU A 55 10.13 10.81 14.31
N LEU A 56 8.92 10.24 14.39
CA LEU A 56 7.86 10.46 13.42
C LEU A 56 7.18 11.83 13.55
N ALA A 57 6.95 12.32 14.77
CA ALA A 57 6.21 13.55 15.00
C ALA A 57 6.79 14.79 14.28
N PRO A 58 8.12 15.03 14.29
CA PRO A 58 8.72 16.14 13.53
C PRO A 58 8.58 15.98 12.01
N ILE A 59 8.72 14.75 11.50
CA ILE A 59 8.55 14.47 10.07
C ILE A 59 7.10 14.71 9.67
N ARG A 60 6.15 14.18 10.43
CA ARG A 60 4.70 14.35 10.23
C ARG A 60 4.35 15.83 10.18
N ALA A 61 4.76 16.61 11.19
CA ALA A 61 4.49 18.05 11.24
C ALA A 61 5.02 18.80 10.00
N ARG A 62 6.16 18.39 9.44
CA ARG A 62 6.73 19.04 8.24
C ARG A 62 6.00 18.72 6.94
N VAL A 63 5.46 17.51 6.81
CA VAL A 63 4.91 17.02 5.54
C VAL A 63 3.38 16.98 5.50
N THR A 64 2.68 17.07 6.63
CA THR A 64 1.20 16.96 6.68
C THR A 64 0.52 17.90 5.69
N GLU A 65 0.91 19.17 5.64
CA GLU A 65 0.32 20.13 4.71
C GLU A 65 0.62 19.77 3.23
N ASP A 66 1.77 19.16 2.95
CA ASP A 66 2.12 18.70 1.60
C ASP A 66 1.17 17.62 1.12
N PHE A 67 0.94 16.64 1.99
CA PHE A 67 0.01 15.56 1.74
C PHE A 67 -1.43 16.05 1.69
N LEU A 68 -1.84 17.03 2.49
CA LEU A 68 -3.22 17.52 2.48
C LEU A 68 -3.53 18.37 1.24
N ALA A 69 -2.63 19.27 0.84
CA ALA A 69 -2.90 20.22 -0.24
C ALA A 69 -2.48 19.75 -1.64
N ALA A 70 -1.76 18.63 -1.77
CA ALA A 70 -1.51 18.05 -3.08
C ALA A 70 -2.75 17.30 -3.58
N ASP A 71 -3.07 17.48 -4.88
CA ASP A 71 -4.16 16.78 -5.59
C ASP A 71 -3.65 15.80 -6.67
N THR A 72 -2.34 15.76 -6.92
CA THR A 72 -1.71 14.81 -7.85
C THR A 72 -0.40 14.28 -7.29
N TRP A 73 0.07 13.14 -7.80
CA TRP A 73 1.37 12.60 -7.39
C TRP A 73 2.52 13.52 -7.76
N ARG A 74 2.44 14.18 -8.92
CA ARG A 74 3.47 15.12 -9.38
C ARG A 74 3.59 16.29 -8.41
N THR A 75 2.47 16.90 -8.02
CA THR A 75 2.45 17.99 -7.04
C THR A 75 3.00 17.53 -5.69
N LEU A 76 2.55 16.37 -5.18
CA LEU A 76 3.04 15.84 -3.91
C LEU A 76 4.55 15.58 -3.93
N LYS A 77 5.06 14.94 -4.99
CA LYS A 77 6.50 14.67 -5.14
C LYS A 77 7.31 15.96 -5.18
N GLN A 78 6.86 16.98 -5.90
CA GLN A 78 7.58 18.26 -5.97
C GLN A 78 7.68 18.91 -4.60
N ARG A 79 6.55 19.03 -3.88
CA ARG A 79 6.52 19.64 -2.54
C ARG A 79 7.41 18.91 -1.54
N LEU A 80 7.48 17.57 -1.63
CA LEU A 80 8.36 16.76 -0.80
C LEU A 80 9.84 16.94 -1.17
N VAL A 81 10.17 17.00 -2.47
CA VAL A 81 11.54 17.25 -2.96
C VAL A 81 12.04 18.60 -2.51
N ASP A 82 11.20 19.64 -2.56
CA ASP A 82 11.52 20.99 -2.09
C ASP A 82 11.87 21.01 -0.59
N LYS A 83 11.41 20.02 0.18
CA LYS A 83 11.69 19.82 1.60
C LYS A 83 12.80 18.79 1.88
N GLY A 84 13.48 18.30 0.85
CA GLY A 84 14.56 17.32 0.98
C GLY A 84 14.07 15.88 1.19
N TYR A 85 12.83 15.56 0.80
CA TYR A 85 12.27 14.22 0.89
C TYR A 85 12.02 13.60 -0.49
N ALA A 86 12.29 12.30 -0.61
CA ALA A 86 11.90 11.49 -1.76
C ALA A 86 10.78 10.53 -1.38
N LEU A 87 9.66 10.61 -2.09
CA LEU A 87 8.58 9.63 -1.98
C LEU A 87 8.88 8.43 -2.87
N ARG A 88 8.94 7.23 -2.29
CA ARG A 88 9.28 5.99 -2.98
C ARG A 88 8.28 4.89 -2.65
N GLN A 89 8.26 3.88 -3.50
CA GLN A 89 7.47 2.67 -3.26
C GLN A 89 8.11 1.88 -2.13
N SER A 90 7.25 1.34 -1.30
CA SER A 90 7.62 0.55 -0.14
C SER A 90 6.63 -0.59 -0.06
N GLY A 91 6.90 -1.62 -0.88
CA GLY A 91 6.01 -2.75 -0.97
C GLY A 91 4.62 -2.42 -1.48
N GLY A 92 3.59 -2.84 -0.74
CA GLY A 92 2.19 -2.48 -0.94
C GLY A 92 1.81 -1.03 -0.60
N GLY A 93 2.77 -0.17 -0.25
CA GLY A 93 2.52 1.24 0.08
C GLY A 93 3.65 2.19 -0.35
N LEU A 94 3.76 3.31 0.36
CA LEU A 94 4.74 4.35 0.09
C LEU A 94 5.60 4.63 1.33
N ALA A 95 6.83 5.07 1.10
CA ALA A 95 7.76 5.52 2.12
C ALA A 95 8.42 6.84 1.76
N LEU A 96 8.74 7.61 2.80
CA LEU A 96 9.60 8.77 2.73
C LEU A 96 11.05 8.33 2.93
N HIS A 97 11.90 8.83 2.05
CA HIS A 97 13.34 8.74 2.13
C HIS A 97 13.92 10.14 2.22
N ASP A 98 15.09 10.25 2.83
CA ASP A 98 15.93 11.43 2.70
C ASP A 98 16.38 11.56 1.24
N LEU A 99 16.25 12.76 0.66
CA LEU A 99 16.52 12.98 -0.77
C LEU A 99 17.99 12.80 -1.13
N VAL A 100 18.91 13.23 -0.25
CA VAL A 100 20.35 13.25 -0.52
C VAL A 100 20.98 11.90 -0.25
N SER A 101 20.76 11.35 0.95
CA SER A 101 21.36 10.08 1.37
C SER A 101 20.57 8.86 0.87
N GLY A 102 19.33 9.04 0.43
CA GLY A 102 18.44 7.94 0.07
C GLY A 102 17.98 7.08 1.25
N ARG A 103 18.35 7.45 2.48
CA ARG A 103 18.02 6.70 3.70
C ARG A 103 16.52 6.65 3.90
N PHE A 104 15.99 5.47 4.23
CA PHE A 104 14.60 5.31 4.64
C PHE A 104 14.33 6.11 5.92
N LEU A 105 13.22 6.87 5.93
CA LEU A 105 12.81 7.66 7.08
C LEU A 105 11.58 7.07 7.77
N CYS A 106 10.51 6.81 7.01
CA CYS A 106 9.30 6.18 7.53
C CYS A 106 8.35 5.79 6.38
N ARG A 107 7.40 4.89 6.66
CA ARG A 107 6.25 4.66 5.78
C ARG A 107 5.26 5.81 5.91
N THR A 108 4.59 6.15 4.80
CA THR A 108 3.59 7.22 4.83
C THR A 108 2.39 6.87 5.72
N SER A 109 2.06 5.59 5.89
CA SER A 109 1.01 5.14 6.82
C SER A 109 1.36 5.42 8.28
N GLU A 110 2.63 5.44 8.66
CA GLU A 110 3.09 5.76 10.02
C GLU A 110 2.92 7.25 10.36
N ILE A 111 2.76 8.09 9.33
CA ILE A 111 2.47 9.52 9.47
C ILE A 111 1.03 9.88 9.07
N GLY A 112 0.15 8.89 8.92
CA GLY A 112 -1.29 9.08 8.69
C GLY A 112 -1.73 9.10 7.23
N PHE A 113 -0.82 8.90 6.27
CA PHE A 113 -1.10 8.97 4.85
C PHE A 113 -0.96 7.61 4.17
N GLY A 114 -2.03 6.82 4.19
CA GLY A 114 -2.07 5.51 3.52
C GLY A 114 -2.13 5.61 2.00
N TYR A 115 -1.38 4.76 1.31
CA TYR A 115 -1.37 4.70 -0.15
C TYR A 115 -2.76 4.48 -0.79
N PRO A 116 -3.64 3.58 -0.29
CA PRO A 116 -4.99 3.44 -0.86
C PRO A 116 -5.83 4.70 -0.80
N ALA A 117 -5.70 5.50 0.27
CA ALA A 117 -6.43 6.76 0.42
C ALA A 117 -5.92 7.83 -0.56
N LEU A 118 -4.59 7.94 -0.71
CA LEU A 118 -3.96 8.85 -1.66
C LEU A 118 -4.31 8.49 -3.10
N MET A 119 -4.25 7.20 -3.45
CA MET A 119 -4.64 6.73 -4.77
C MET A 119 -6.12 7.03 -5.06
N LYS A 120 -7.03 6.77 -4.12
CA LYS A 120 -8.45 7.10 -4.30
C LYS A 120 -8.66 8.60 -4.52
N ARG A 121 -7.88 9.45 -3.84
CA ARG A 121 -7.97 10.91 -3.99
C ARG A 121 -7.39 11.40 -5.31
N PHE A 122 -6.24 10.86 -5.72
CA PHE A 122 -5.55 11.30 -6.94
C PHE A 122 -6.12 10.66 -8.20
N CYS A 123 -6.91 9.60 -8.07
CA CYS A 123 -7.50 8.85 -9.19
C CYS A 123 -6.45 8.27 -10.16
N GLU A 124 -5.21 8.09 -9.70
CA GLU A 124 -4.10 7.50 -10.45
C GLU A 124 -3.23 6.65 -9.49
N PRO A 125 -2.61 5.55 -9.97
CA PRO A 125 -1.57 4.85 -9.21
C PRO A 125 -0.30 5.71 -9.13
N PHE A 126 0.51 5.54 -8.08
CA PHE A 126 1.72 6.34 -7.94
C PHE A 126 2.75 6.10 -9.08
N PRO A 127 3.37 7.16 -9.66
CA PRO A 127 4.16 7.06 -10.88
C PRO A 127 5.39 6.18 -10.73
N GLY A 128 5.59 5.28 -11.70
CA GLY A 128 6.65 4.29 -11.65
C GLY A 128 6.33 3.08 -10.79
N HIS A 129 5.11 2.96 -10.22
CA HIS A 129 4.64 1.69 -9.67
C HIS A 129 4.62 0.62 -10.76
N THR A 130 5.49 -0.36 -10.59
CA THR A 130 5.46 -1.59 -11.36
C THR A 130 4.57 -2.60 -10.64
N HIS A 131 3.29 -2.32 -10.39
CA HIS A 131 2.32 -3.37 -10.07
C HIS A 131 0.89 -2.99 -10.51
N THR A 132 0.50 -3.57 -11.64
CA THR A 132 -0.83 -3.67 -12.27
C THR A 132 -1.97 -4.09 -11.32
N TRP A 133 -1.67 -4.59 -10.10
CA TRP A 133 -2.64 -5.26 -9.21
C TRP A 133 -3.51 -4.36 -8.33
N ILE A 134 -3.18 -3.07 -8.19
CA ILE A 134 -3.95 -2.14 -7.33
C ILE A 134 -5.16 -1.57 -8.08
N ILE A 135 -5.08 -1.52 -9.42
CA ILE A 135 -6.17 -1.07 -10.29
C ILE A 135 -7.38 -2.01 -10.17
N ASP A 136 -7.16 -3.30 -9.87
CA ASP A 136 -8.23 -4.28 -9.66
C ASP A 136 -9.04 -4.08 -8.37
N LYS A 137 -8.41 -3.60 -7.29
CA LYS A 137 -9.13 -3.39 -6.02
C LYS A 137 -10.04 -2.16 -6.02
N LEU A 138 -9.87 -1.23 -6.95
CA LEU A 138 -10.77 -0.08 -7.10
C LEU A 138 -12.09 -0.46 -7.81
N GLY A 139 -12.15 -1.60 -8.50
CA GLY A 139 -13.35 -2.10 -9.16
C GLY A 139 -14.27 -2.97 -8.29
N GLU A 140 -13.82 -3.44 -7.12
CA GLU A 140 -14.54 -4.43 -6.30
C GLU A 140 -14.89 -3.95 -4.87
N VAL A 141 -14.85 -2.64 -4.57
CA VAL A 141 -15.41 -2.17 -3.27
C VAL A 141 -16.93 -2.08 -3.41
N PRO A 142 -17.73 -2.91 -2.71
CA PRO A 142 -19.17 -2.76 -2.70
C PRO A 142 -19.52 -1.45 -1.99
N LEU A 143 -20.38 -0.66 -2.63
CA LEU A 143 -21.08 0.45 -2.01
C LEU A 143 -21.97 -0.08 -0.87
N TYR A 144 -21.45 -0.07 0.35
CA TYR A 144 -22.25 -0.02 1.57
C TYR A 144 -21.47 0.84 2.57
N ALA A 145 -22.01 1.84 3.25
CA ALA A 145 -23.29 2.51 3.20
C ALA A 145 -23.07 3.85 3.92
N LYS A 146 -23.71 4.93 3.48
CA LYS A 146 -24.15 6.00 4.39
C LYS A 146 -25.32 6.76 3.78
N GLY A 147 -26.47 6.67 4.46
CA GLY A 147 -27.61 7.59 4.35
C GLY A 147 -28.58 7.22 3.24
#